data_AF-A0AA39ZMQ0-F1
#
_entry.id   AF-A0AA39ZMQ0-F1
#
_cell.length_a   1.000
_cell.length_b   1.000
_cell.length_c   1.000
_cell.angle_alpha   90.00
_cell.angle_beta   90.00
_cell.angle_gamma   90.00
#
_symmetry.space_group_name_H-M   'P 1'
#
loop_
_entity.id
_entity.type
_entity.pdbx_description
1 polymer ?
#
loop_
_entity_poly.entity_id
_entity_poly.type
_entity_poly.pdbx_seq_one_letter_code
_entity_poly.pdbx_strand_id
1 'polypeptide(L)'
;MSSSSSSAPPEMNLTPSNTGLWGITQTPPAASKTSELLQRDMESHHVFFNRSGFHNHIPHHLLALYGTGAGPAHLQSAYDSNASYQRPVMPEHESVTLTPETLSRYYGREEYYPDYLRFFKNEIARVGWRETVGRYLFEEGEGKEDLMVRLFGGFLHPLIQLMYGVEWELPGVVAEGLAQAAVHRDDLREFLLTAERRGEEEGEGKGKGKGEGVLELLGEISKNEKLAKAARWGDENKIRDGVLVRAKEEMISLAARVSIREEEVEEKTAEMFNAAVWVASGAAVSMPLHQNKVPKYDFFLMHHVNAAPFFVTVNRMDWIPARTKKRLLEWKVRMDLLQFVARGCPELRMERLEGYRPKKPEQGGKIEDIIARLHTFDDDGHAIKLGRATVICRNICRGYEQKEGFKIKGDLWEKICHLIVDSVEAPGEHWVRSAGFEEAWKDIPNVDDSKL
;
A
#
# COMPACT_ATOMS: atom_id res chain seq x y z
N MET A 1 23.30 5.70 38.06
CA MET A 1 23.86 4.86 36.98
C MET A 1 22.90 3.69 36.79
N SER A 2 21.82 3.86 36.03
CA SER A 2 21.02 2.73 35.58
C SER A 2 21.66 2.17 34.32
N SER A 3 22.02 0.89 34.37
CA SER A 3 22.51 0.13 33.22
C SER A 3 21.58 0.31 32.03
N SER A 4 22.09 0.85 30.93
CA SER A 4 21.47 0.72 29.61
C SER A 4 21.47 -0.77 29.27
N SER A 5 20.37 -1.47 29.56
CA SER A 5 20.16 -2.78 28.96
C SER A 5 19.98 -2.55 27.47
N SER A 6 21.06 -2.76 26.70
CA SER A 6 20.96 -3.07 25.29
C SER A 6 20.07 -4.32 25.21
N SER A 7 18.79 -4.12 24.93
CA SER A 7 17.93 -5.20 24.47
C SER A 7 18.49 -5.61 23.11
N ALA A 8 18.74 -6.90 22.92
CA ALA A 8 19.12 -7.41 21.61
C ALA A 8 18.04 -6.98 20.60
N PRO A 9 18.41 -6.61 19.35
CA PRO A 9 17.43 -6.35 18.30
C PRO A 9 16.40 -7.50 18.24
N PRO A 10 15.10 -7.23 18.00
CA PRO A 10 14.17 -8.31 17.69
C PRO A 10 14.71 -9.05 16.47
N GLU A 11 15.04 -10.33 16.62
CA GLU A 11 15.62 -11.12 15.53
C GLU A 11 14.62 -11.27 14.37
N MET A 12 15.09 -11.02 13.15
CA MET A 12 14.31 -11.25 11.93
C MET A 12 14.22 -12.75 11.64
N ASN A 13 13.29 -13.47 12.27
CA ASN A 13 13.19 -14.93 12.15
C ASN A 13 11.97 -15.38 11.33
N LEU A 14 12.21 -15.89 10.13
CA LEU A 14 11.22 -16.49 9.25
C LEU A 14 11.37 -18.01 9.24
N THR A 15 10.23 -18.69 9.19
CA THR A 15 10.18 -20.15 9.01
C THR A 15 9.56 -20.48 7.66
N PRO A 16 9.85 -21.68 7.11
CA PRO A 16 9.25 -22.18 5.87
C PRO A 16 7.70 -22.12 5.78
N SER A 17 7.03 -22.12 6.93
CA SER A 17 5.56 -22.04 7.04
C SER A 17 5.03 -20.61 7.27
N ASN A 18 5.90 -19.66 7.64
CA ASN A 18 5.50 -18.27 7.87
C ASN A 18 5.48 -17.49 6.54
N THR A 19 4.54 -17.80 5.65
CA THR A 19 4.57 -17.36 4.23
C THR A 19 3.49 -16.34 3.88
N GLY A 20 2.97 -15.63 4.88
CA GLY A 20 1.96 -14.60 4.71
C GLY A 20 0.61 -15.12 4.17
N LEU A 21 -0.21 -14.20 3.67
CA LEU A 21 -1.61 -14.40 3.27
C LEU A 21 -1.80 -15.29 2.04
N TRP A 22 -0.81 -15.42 1.16
CA TRP A 22 -0.91 -16.32 0.00
C TRP A 22 -0.61 -17.77 0.40
N GLY A 23 0.21 -18.01 1.43
CA GLY A 23 0.40 -19.36 1.98
C GLY A 23 1.21 -20.30 1.08
N ILE A 24 2.05 -19.79 0.18
CA ILE A 24 2.97 -20.61 -0.61
C ILE A 24 4.11 -21.07 0.30
N THR A 25 4.15 -22.36 0.63
CA THR A 25 5.20 -22.95 1.48
C THR A 25 6.58 -22.71 0.87
N GLN A 26 7.52 -22.32 1.73
CA GLN A 26 8.88 -21.98 1.35
C GLN A 26 9.89 -23.05 1.77
N THR A 27 11.13 -22.90 1.30
CA THR A 27 12.22 -23.80 1.67
C THR A 27 13.01 -23.26 2.88
N PRO A 28 13.63 -24.12 3.72
CA PRO A 28 14.50 -23.65 4.80
C PRO A 28 15.63 -22.71 4.34
N PRO A 29 16.31 -22.96 3.20
CA PRO A 29 17.29 -22.00 2.67
C PRO A 29 16.70 -20.63 2.32
N ALA A 30 15.50 -20.58 1.73
CA ALA A 30 14.85 -19.31 1.41
C ALA A 30 14.47 -18.55 2.69
N ALA A 31 13.91 -19.23 3.68
CA ALA A 31 13.56 -18.63 4.97
C ALA A 31 14.79 -18.05 5.67
N SER A 32 15.87 -18.82 5.78
CA SER A 32 17.13 -18.38 6.37
C SER A 32 17.74 -17.19 5.62
N LYS A 33 17.69 -17.19 4.28
CA LYS A 33 18.24 -16.11 3.46
C LYS A 33 17.41 -14.83 3.61
N THR A 34 16.08 -14.90 3.58
CA THR A 34 15.22 -13.74 3.82
C THR A 34 15.47 -13.14 5.20
N SER A 35 15.55 -13.98 6.25
CA SER A 35 15.90 -13.57 7.61
C SER A 35 17.22 -12.80 7.69
N GLU A 36 18.28 -13.36 7.11
CA GLU A 36 19.61 -12.74 7.06
C GLU A 36 19.56 -11.37 6.38
N LEU A 37 18.91 -11.27 5.22
CA LEU A 37 18.87 -10.04 4.43
C LEU A 37 18.02 -8.94 5.09
N LEU A 38 16.90 -9.30 5.74
CA LEU A 38 16.10 -8.37 6.53
C LEU A 38 16.89 -7.82 7.73
N GLN A 39 17.62 -8.69 8.43
CA GLN A 39 18.47 -8.29 9.55
C GLN A 39 19.56 -7.33 9.08
N ARG A 40 20.22 -7.66 7.98
CA ARG A 40 21.27 -6.84 7.38
C ARG A 40 20.75 -5.47 6.95
N ASP A 41 19.54 -5.40 6.39
CA ASP A 41 18.90 -4.14 6.00
C ASP A 41 18.69 -3.21 7.21
N MET A 42 18.05 -3.72 8.27
CA MET A 42 17.81 -2.96 9.52
C MET A 42 19.10 -2.41 10.12
N GLU A 43 20.20 -3.16 10.03
CA GLU A 43 21.51 -2.78 10.59
C GLU A 43 22.27 -1.79 9.71
N SER A 44 22.03 -1.79 8.41
CA SER A 44 22.90 -1.09 7.44
C SER A 44 22.26 0.14 6.81
N HIS A 45 20.93 0.20 6.74
CA HIS A 45 20.23 1.18 5.93
C HIS A 45 19.24 2.05 6.72
N HIS A 46 19.05 3.26 6.21
CA HIS A 46 17.98 4.14 6.66
C HIS A 46 16.64 3.72 6.04
N VAL A 47 15.53 4.15 6.64
CA VAL A 47 14.18 3.94 6.08
C VAL A 47 13.88 4.71 4.79
N PHE A 48 14.81 5.57 4.37
CA PHE A 48 14.72 6.36 3.15
C PHE A 48 16.00 6.14 2.36
N PHE A 49 15.92 5.94 1.04
CA PHE A 49 17.11 5.78 0.20
C PHE A 49 17.69 7.11 -0.30
N ASN A 50 16.97 8.22 -0.15
CA ASN A 50 17.47 9.55 -0.52
C ASN A 50 16.98 10.64 0.45
N ARG A 51 17.43 11.88 0.23
CA ARG A 51 17.04 13.07 1.02
C ARG A 51 15.72 13.70 0.57
N SER A 52 15.12 13.17 -0.49
CA SER A 52 13.77 13.56 -0.96
C SER A 52 12.66 12.77 -0.25
N GLY A 53 13.01 11.87 0.68
CA GLY A 53 12.07 11.08 1.46
C GLY A 53 11.51 9.86 0.72
N PHE A 54 12.22 9.35 -0.29
CA PHE A 54 11.84 8.10 -0.95
C PHE A 54 12.26 6.89 -0.11
N HIS A 55 11.38 5.90 0.00
CA HIS A 55 11.42 4.86 1.04
C HIS A 55 12.34 3.70 0.69
N ASN A 56 13.04 3.16 1.68
CA ASN A 56 13.73 1.88 1.54
C ASN A 56 12.67 0.79 1.31
N HIS A 57 12.81 0.07 0.20
CA HIS A 57 11.86 -0.93 -0.25
C HIS A 57 12.25 -2.37 0.06
N ILE A 58 13.46 -2.59 0.60
CA ILE A 58 14.04 -3.91 0.81
C ILE A 58 13.12 -4.84 1.63
N PRO A 59 12.57 -4.43 2.80
CA PRO A 59 11.83 -5.37 3.65
C PRO A 59 10.61 -5.95 2.96
N HIS A 60 9.81 -5.09 2.35
CA HIS A 60 8.59 -5.53 1.67
C HIS A 60 8.84 -6.11 0.27
N HIS A 61 9.99 -5.84 -0.36
CA HIS A 61 10.40 -6.53 -1.59
C HIS A 61 10.77 -7.99 -1.26
N LEU A 62 11.64 -8.19 -0.27
CA LEU A 62 12.06 -9.53 0.18
C LEU A 62 10.89 -10.37 0.67
N LEU A 63 10.01 -9.81 1.49
CA LEU A 63 8.85 -10.54 2.01
C LEU A 63 7.81 -10.83 0.92
N ALA A 64 7.65 -9.95 -0.09
CA ALA A 64 6.82 -10.26 -1.26
C ALA A 64 7.40 -11.43 -2.06
N LEU A 65 8.70 -11.38 -2.41
CA LEU A 65 9.39 -12.48 -3.10
C LEU A 65 9.27 -13.79 -2.31
N TYR A 66 9.54 -13.75 -1.01
CA TYR A 66 9.41 -14.90 -0.12
C TYR A 66 7.98 -15.44 -0.10
N GLY A 67 6.97 -14.58 0.08
CA GLY A 67 5.55 -14.97 0.10
C GLY A 67 5.00 -15.45 -1.25
N THR A 68 5.75 -15.28 -2.34
CA THR A 68 5.40 -15.73 -3.69
C THR A 68 6.22 -16.94 -4.16
N GLY A 69 7.01 -17.56 -3.28
CA GLY A 69 7.77 -18.77 -3.61
C GLY A 69 9.16 -18.54 -4.22
N ALA A 70 9.70 -17.31 -4.19
CA ALA A 70 11.03 -17.03 -4.73
C ALA A 70 12.13 -17.76 -3.93
N GLY A 71 13.13 -18.29 -4.64
CA GLY A 71 14.27 -18.99 -4.02
C GLY A 71 15.37 -18.03 -3.50
N PRO A 72 16.39 -18.57 -2.78
CA PRO A 72 17.47 -17.78 -2.19
C PRO A 72 18.23 -16.88 -3.17
N ALA A 73 18.42 -17.33 -4.41
CA ALA A 73 19.14 -16.56 -5.43
C ALA A 73 18.36 -15.30 -5.85
N HIS A 74 17.04 -15.41 -6.03
CA HIS A 74 16.19 -14.24 -6.35
C HIS A 74 16.17 -13.26 -5.17
N LEU A 75 16.07 -13.77 -3.94
CA LEU A 75 16.10 -12.95 -2.72
C LEU A 75 17.42 -12.18 -2.58
N GLN A 76 18.56 -12.84 -2.82
CA GLN A 76 19.87 -12.20 -2.79
C GLN A 76 20.00 -11.14 -3.88
N SER A 77 19.61 -11.47 -5.12
CA SER A 77 19.67 -10.52 -6.24
C SER A 77 18.84 -9.27 -5.99
N ALA A 78 17.61 -9.44 -5.47
CA ALA A 78 16.73 -8.33 -5.13
C ALA A 78 17.34 -7.42 -4.05
N TYR A 79 17.93 -8.02 -3.01
CA TYR A 79 18.65 -7.28 -1.98
C TYR A 79 19.84 -6.52 -2.57
N ASP A 80 20.69 -7.17 -3.36
CA ASP A 80 21.90 -6.56 -3.90
C ASP A 80 21.57 -5.36 -4.81
N SER A 81 20.56 -5.48 -5.69
CA SER A 81 20.07 -4.38 -6.51
C SER A 81 19.56 -3.22 -5.65
N ASN A 82 18.69 -3.51 -4.68
CA ASN A 82 18.04 -2.47 -3.86
C ASN A 82 19.02 -1.80 -2.87
N ALA A 83 19.96 -2.56 -2.30
CA ALA A 83 20.95 -2.07 -1.34
C ALA A 83 21.94 -1.09 -1.97
N SER A 84 22.17 -1.19 -3.29
CA SER A 84 23.18 -0.40 -4.01
C SER A 84 23.01 1.12 -3.93
N TYR A 85 21.80 1.61 -3.63
CA TYR A 85 21.45 3.04 -3.60
C TYR A 85 20.86 3.51 -2.26
N GLN A 86 20.83 2.67 -1.23
CA GLN A 86 20.26 3.04 0.07
C GLN A 86 21.11 4.09 0.80
N ARG A 87 20.46 4.93 1.60
CA ARG A 87 21.19 5.73 2.59
C ARG A 87 21.69 4.80 3.70
N PRO A 88 22.90 5.03 4.24
CA PRO A 88 23.37 4.29 5.39
C PRO A 88 22.49 4.56 6.61
N VAL A 89 22.46 3.61 7.54
CA VAL A 89 21.88 3.79 8.87
C VAL A 89 22.47 5.03 9.55
N MET A 90 21.64 5.73 10.33
CA MET A 90 22.05 6.89 11.10
C MET A 90 22.26 6.50 12.56
N PRO A 91 23.27 7.06 13.26
CA PRO A 91 23.41 6.82 14.69
C PRO A 91 22.25 7.44 15.47
N GLU A 92 21.93 6.83 16.61
CA GLU A 92 21.00 7.40 17.58
C GLU A 92 21.56 8.69 18.19
N HIS A 93 20.67 9.60 18.61
CA HIS A 93 21.09 10.83 19.27
C HIS A 93 21.24 10.61 20.78
N GLU A 94 22.46 10.72 21.31
CA GLU A 94 22.73 10.54 22.76
C GLU A 94 21.91 11.50 23.65
N SER A 95 21.62 12.70 23.17
CA SER A 95 20.87 13.72 23.90
C SER A 95 19.34 13.54 23.83
N VAL A 96 18.84 12.57 23.06
CA VAL A 96 17.42 12.36 22.82
C VAL A 96 16.97 11.08 23.50
N THR A 97 16.07 11.22 24.47
CA THR A 97 15.33 10.09 25.05
C THR A 97 13.87 10.27 24.73
N LEU A 98 13.36 9.48 23.77
CA LEU A 98 11.94 9.43 23.48
C LEU A 98 11.23 8.62 24.56
N THR A 99 10.09 9.13 25.02
CA THR A 99 9.16 8.51 25.96
C THR A 99 7.74 8.65 25.41
N PRO A 100 6.76 7.90 25.94
CA PRO A 100 5.35 8.06 25.55
C PRO A 100 4.83 9.50 25.66
N GLU A 101 5.41 10.32 26.54
CA GLU A 101 5.02 11.72 26.76
C GLU A 101 5.76 12.73 25.88
N THR A 102 6.88 12.32 25.27
CA THR A 102 7.78 13.23 24.55
C THR A 102 7.90 12.94 23.06
N LEU A 103 7.54 11.74 22.61
CA LEU A 103 7.68 11.33 21.21
C LEU A 103 6.98 12.27 20.21
N SER A 104 5.86 12.87 20.59
CA SER A 104 5.09 13.76 19.70
C SER A 104 5.82 15.05 19.34
N ARG A 105 6.80 15.49 20.14
CA ARG A 105 7.58 16.71 19.91
C ARG A 105 8.51 16.60 18.70
N TYR A 106 8.80 15.38 18.27
CA TYR A 106 9.77 15.07 17.22
C TYR A 106 9.10 14.56 15.94
N TYR A 107 7.77 14.45 15.90
CA TYR A 107 7.08 13.86 14.76
C TYR A 107 7.34 14.65 13.46
N GLY A 108 7.40 13.92 12.35
CA GLY A 108 7.60 14.47 11.01
C GLY A 108 9.04 14.90 10.70
N ARG A 109 10.01 14.54 11.56
CA ARG A 109 11.43 14.90 11.41
C ARG A 109 12.27 13.65 11.14
N GLU A 110 12.74 13.51 9.90
CA GLU A 110 13.45 12.31 9.44
C GLU A 110 14.72 12.00 10.22
N GLU A 111 15.39 13.03 10.76
CA GLU A 111 16.62 12.86 11.50
C GLU A 111 16.44 12.04 12.78
N TYR A 112 15.24 12.02 13.38
CA TYR A 112 14.95 11.24 14.58
C TYR A 112 14.45 9.81 14.31
N TYR A 113 14.48 9.34 13.04
CA TYR A 113 14.16 7.95 12.71
C TYR A 113 14.88 6.91 13.59
N PRO A 114 16.23 6.96 13.79
CA PRO A 114 16.91 5.99 14.63
C PRO A 114 16.42 6.00 16.09
N ASP A 115 16.06 7.18 16.62
CA ASP A 115 15.53 7.31 17.98
C ASP A 115 14.13 6.71 18.11
N TYR A 116 13.27 6.90 17.10
CA TYR A 116 11.97 6.24 17.05
C TYR A 116 12.11 4.72 16.91
N LEU A 117 13.04 4.25 16.08
CA LEU A 117 13.29 2.82 15.91
C LEU A 117 13.73 2.18 17.23
N ARG A 118 14.68 2.81 17.94
CA ARG A 118 15.06 2.37 19.29
C ARG A 118 13.88 2.36 20.26
N PHE A 119 13.09 3.44 20.27
CA PHE A 119 11.93 3.56 21.14
C PHE A 119 10.92 2.40 20.91
N PHE A 120 10.53 2.16 19.67
CA PHE A 120 9.58 1.09 19.36
C PHE A 120 10.17 -0.31 19.58
N LYS A 121 11.47 -0.54 19.31
CA LYS A 121 12.13 -1.80 19.68
C LYS A 121 12.04 -2.06 21.19
N ASN A 122 12.25 -1.03 22.01
CA ASN A 122 12.16 -1.13 23.46
C ASN A 122 10.72 -1.35 23.95
N GLU A 123 9.74 -0.64 23.38
CA GLU A 123 8.32 -0.85 23.73
C GLU A 123 7.87 -2.27 23.36
N ILE A 124 8.25 -2.75 22.18
CA ILE A 124 7.96 -4.12 21.73
C ILE A 124 8.63 -5.15 22.64
N ALA A 125 9.88 -4.94 23.05
CA ALA A 125 10.55 -5.84 23.99
C ALA A 125 9.87 -5.85 25.37
N ARG A 126 9.27 -4.72 25.78
CA ARG A 126 8.63 -4.56 27.10
C ARG A 126 7.23 -5.16 27.16
N VAL A 127 6.40 -4.95 26.14
CA VAL A 127 4.98 -5.33 26.16
C VAL A 127 4.50 -6.17 24.99
N GLY A 128 5.38 -6.46 24.02
CA GLY A 128 5.04 -7.16 22.80
C GLY A 128 4.52 -6.22 21.70
N TRP A 129 4.62 -6.69 20.45
CA TRP A 129 4.28 -5.88 19.28
C TRP A 129 2.77 -5.60 19.17
N ARG A 130 1.91 -6.53 19.56
CA ARG A 130 0.44 -6.36 19.52
C ARG A 130 -0.01 -5.22 20.43
N GLU A 131 0.43 -5.23 21.68
CA GLU A 131 0.14 -4.18 22.65
C GLU A 131 0.74 -2.83 22.23
N THR A 132 1.96 -2.84 21.67
CA THR A 132 2.59 -1.62 21.14
C THR A 132 1.76 -1.01 20.01
N VAL A 133 1.39 -1.81 19.01
CA VAL A 133 0.53 -1.35 17.90
C VAL A 133 -0.82 -0.83 18.43
N GLY A 134 -1.46 -1.56 19.35
CA GLY A 134 -2.71 -1.14 19.97
C GLY A 134 -2.62 0.25 20.62
N ARG A 135 -1.60 0.47 21.47
CA ARG A 135 -1.39 1.73 22.19
C ARG A 135 -1.13 2.91 21.28
N TYR A 136 -0.25 2.73 20.30
CA TYR A 136 0.29 3.84 19.52
C TYR A 136 -0.48 4.13 18.22
N LEU A 137 -1.28 3.19 17.72
CA LEU A 137 -2.07 3.38 16.49
C LEU A 137 -3.58 3.34 16.69
N PHE A 138 -4.09 2.58 17.66
CA PHE A 138 -5.53 2.30 17.75
C PHE A 138 -6.24 2.99 18.90
N GLU A 139 -5.50 3.59 19.85
CA GLU A 139 -6.12 4.42 20.87
C GLU A 139 -6.74 5.68 20.25
N GLU A 140 -7.94 6.02 20.73
CA GLU A 140 -8.69 7.20 20.30
C GLU A 140 -8.67 8.28 21.38
N GLY A 141 -8.74 9.54 20.96
CA GLY A 141 -8.80 10.69 21.85
C GLY A 141 -7.81 11.77 21.44
N GLU A 142 -7.99 12.98 21.95
CA GLU A 142 -7.22 14.16 21.54
C GLU A 142 -5.70 13.90 21.60
N GLY A 143 -5.04 13.94 20.43
CA GLY A 143 -3.60 13.74 20.29
C GLY A 143 -3.15 12.27 20.19
N LYS A 144 -4.08 11.32 20.12
CA LYS A 144 -3.76 9.88 19.99
C LYS A 144 -3.76 9.39 18.53
N GLU A 145 -4.37 10.14 17.62
CA GLU A 145 -4.46 9.77 16.20
C GLU A 145 -3.19 10.13 15.39
N ASP A 146 -2.17 10.72 16.02
CA ASP A 146 -0.98 11.25 15.34
C ASP A 146 -0.29 10.23 14.43
N LEU A 147 0.04 9.05 14.96
CA LEU A 147 0.70 8.01 14.16
C LEU A 147 -0.26 7.38 13.16
N MET A 148 -1.55 7.24 13.51
CA MET A 148 -2.56 6.72 12.59
C MET A 148 -2.70 7.61 11.36
N VAL A 149 -2.71 8.94 11.52
CA VAL A 149 -2.70 9.88 10.38
C VAL A 149 -1.45 9.71 9.53
N ARG A 150 -0.27 9.66 10.17
CA ARG A 150 1.01 9.53 9.46
C ARG A 150 1.17 8.17 8.77
N LEU A 151 0.46 7.15 9.23
CA LEU A 151 0.42 5.83 8.61
C LEU A 151 -0.08 5.89 7.16
N PHE A 152 -1.00 6.81 6.85
CA PHE A 152 -1.54 7.04 5.51
C PHE A 152 -0.72 8.03 4.67
N GLY A 153 0.37 8.58 5.22
CA GLY A 153 1.28 9.48 4.52
C GLY A 153 2.19 8.77 3.50
N GLY A 154 2.96 9.56 2.73
CA GLY A 154 4.04 9.03 1.88
C GLY A 154 3.60 7.98 0.85
N PHE A 155 2.42 8.11 0.25
CA PHE A 155 1.81 7.08 -0.62
C PHE A 155 1.64 5.72 0.07
N LEU A 156 1.23 5.74 1.35
CA LEU A 156 0.98 4.56 2.18
C LEU A 156 2.23 3.75 2.54
N HIS A 157 3.45 4.24 2.34
CA HIS A 157 4.65 3.47 2.68
C HIS A 157 4.75 3.08 4.16
N PRO A 158 4.44 3.95 5.15
CA PRO A 158 4.40 3.53 6.54
C PRO A 158 3.41 2.38 6.80
N LEU A 159 2.22 2.44 6.18
CA LEU A 159 1.22 1.37 6.21
C LEU A 159 1.74 0.09 5.56
N ILE A 160 2.42 0.18 4.41
CA ILE A 160 3.00 -0.96 3.68
C ILE A 160 4.10 -1.61 4.52
N GLN A 161 5.01 -0.82 5.10
CA GLN A 161 6.08 -1.34 5.97
C GLN A 161 5.48 -2.08 7.17
N LEU A 162 4.54 -1.43 7.87
CA LEU A 162 3.86 -2.04 9.01
C LEU A 162 3.10 -3.31 8.61
N MET A 163 2.41 -3.30 7.47
CA MET A 163 1.70 -4.46 6.92
C MET A 163 2.59 -5.69 6.82
N TYR A 164 3.78 -5.54 6.24
CA TYR A 164 4.71 -6.66 6.08
C TYR A 164 5.25 -7.16 7.43
N GLY A 165 5.41 -6.29 8.43
CA GLY A 165 5.75 -6.72 9.79
C GLY A 165 4.61 -7.44 10.51
N VAL A 166 3.40 -6.92 10.40
CA VAL A 166 2.20 -7.47 11.06
C VAL A 166 1.76 -8.79 10.43
N GLU A 167 1.82 -8.90 9.09
CA GLU A 167 1.41 -10.11 8.37
C GLU A 167 2.32 -11.31 8.64
N TRP A 168 3.63 -11.10 8.75
CA TRP A 168 4.60 -12.14 9.09
C TRP A 168 4.89 -12.23 10.59
N GLU A 169 4.22 -11.43 11.41
CA GLU A 169 4.46 -11.30 12.86
C GLU A 169 5.94 -11.04 13.21
N LEU A 170 6.65 -10.24 12.40
CA LEU A 170 8.07 -9.88 12.59
C LEU A 170 8.18 -8.59 13.43
N PRO A 171 8.52 -8.66 14.73
CA PRO A 171 8.49 -7.49 15.61
C PRO A 171 9.49 -6.40 15.21
N GLY A 172 10.62 -6.79 14.60
CA GLY A 172 11.60 -5.86 14.04
C GLY A 172 11.02 -4.97 12.94
N VAL A 173 10.33 -5.59 11.97
CA VAL A 173 9.68 -4.86 10.87
C VAL A 173 8.48 -4.04 11.37
N VAL A 174 7.76 -4.51 12.40
CA VAL A 174 6.73 -3.70 13.09
C VAL A 174 7.34 -2.42 13.68
N ALA A 175 8.51 -2.51 14.34
CA ALA A 175 9.21 -1.34 14.86
C ALA A 175 9.61 -0.36 13.75
N GLU A 176 10.11 -0.87 12.62
CA GLU A 176 10.45 -0.05 11.45
C GLU A 176 9.23 0.68 10.89
N GLY A 177 8.09 0.00 10.76
CA GLY A 177 6.84 0.61 10.27
C GLY A 177 6.32 1.71 11.19
N LEU A 178 6.34 1.51 12.51
CA LEU A 178 5.96 2.52 13.50
C LEU A 178 6.92 3.71 13.50
N ALA A 179 8.23 3.46 13.44
CA ALA A 179 9.25 4.51 13.34
C ALA A 179 9.14 5.28 12.02
N GLN A 180 8.86 4.60 10.91
CA GLN A 180 8.62 5.22 9.61
C GLN A 180 7.40 6.14 9.68
N ALA A 181 6.29 5.71 10.29
CA ALA A 181 5.12 6.55 10.50
C ALA A 181 5.46 7.80 11.32
N ALA A 182 6.24 7.66 12.40
CA ALA A 182 6.60 8.79 13.26
C ALA A 182 7.36 9.91 12.54
N VAL A 183 8.18 9.59 11.54
CA VAL A 183 8.95 10.58 10.77
C VAL A 183 8.25 11.11 9.53
N HIS A 184 7.07 10.59 9.18
CA HIS A 184 6.26 11.13 8.09
C HIS A 184 5.53 12.39 8.49
N ARG A 185 5.23 13.27 7.52
CA ARG A 185 4.33 14.41 7.72
C ARG A 185 2.88 13.94 7.88
N ASP A 186 2.05 14.78 8.49
CA ASP A 186 0.62 14.56 8.71
C ASP A 186 -0.25 15.43 7.78
N ASP A 187 0.21 15.60 6.54
CA ASP A 187 -0.45 16.43 5.51
C ASP A 187 -1.92 16.05 5.26
N LEU A 188 -2.32 14.83 5.63
CA LEU A 188 -3.68 14.29 5.46
C LEU A 188 -4.60 14.47 6.69
N ARG A 189 -4.08 15.03 7.80
CA ARG A 189 -4.82 15.16 9.07
C ARG A 189 -6.17 15.83 8.88
N GLU A 190 -6.15 17.03 8.28
CA GLU A 190 -7.35 17.85 8.10
C GLU A 190 -8.40 17.10 7.29
N PHE A 191 -7.99 16.44 6.19
CA PHE A 191 -8.87 15.67 5.33
C PHE A 191 -9.49 14.47 6.06
N LEU A 192 -8.67 13.60 6.65
CA LEU A 192 -9.12 12.35 7.26
C LEU A 192 -10.01 12.57 8.47
N LEU A 193 -9.57 13.43 9.40
CA LEU A 193 -10.31 13.69 10.65
C LEU A 193 -11.59 14.51 10.40
N THR A 194 -11.57 15.46 9.44
CA THR A 194 -12.79 16.23 9.13
C THR A 194 -13.82 15.37 8.41
N ALA A 195 -13.40 14.51 7.48
CA ALA A 195 -14.31 13.59 6.80
C ALA A 195 -14.91 12.58 7.78
N GLU A 196 -14.10 12.03 8.69
CA GLU A 196 -14.55 11.16 9.78
C GLU A 196 -15.62 11.85 10.64
N ARG A 197 -15.29 12.99 11.24
CA ARG A 197 -16.22 13.73 12.12
C ARG A 197 -17.53 14.07 11.44
N ARG A 198 -17.50 14.54 10.18
CA ARG A 198 -18.74 14.86 9.43
C ARG A 198 -19.57 13.62 9.14
N GLY A 199 -18.92 12.50 8.80
CA GLY A 199 -19.60 11.22 8.60
C GLY A 199 -20.32 10.74 9.87
N GLU A 200 -19.69 10.94 11.04
CA GLU A 200 -20.28 10.63 12.35
C GLU A 200 -21.45 11.56 12.71
N GLU A 201 -21.34 12.87 12.47
CA GLU A 201 -22.37 13.88 12.73
C GLU A 201 -23.65 13.68 11.89
N GLU A 202 -23.50 13.21 10.64
CA GLU A 202 -24.62 12.89 9.75
C GLU A 202 -25.40 11.63 10.20
N GLY A 203 -24.78 10.78 11.02
CA GLY A 203 -25.40 9.69 11.79
C GLY A 203 -25.65 8.38 11.04
N GLU A 204 -25.41 7.26 11.72
CA GLU A 204 -25.96 5.93 11.38
C GLU A 204 -27.48 5.94 11.61
N GLY A 205 -28.28 6.51 10.71
CA GLY A 205 -29.74 6.50 10.87
C GLY A 205 -30.54 7.58 10.18
N LYS A 206 -29.91 8.61 9.58
CA LYS A 206 -30.61 9.56 8.70
C LYS A 206 -30.58 9.06 7.25
N GLY A 207 -31.29 7.97 6.98
CA GLY A 207 -31.73 7.63 5.61
C GLY A 207 -30.68 7.17 4.59
N LYS A 208 -29.44 6.84 4.97
CA LYS A 208 -28.52 6.09 4.09
C LYS A 208 -28.91 4.60 4.11
N GLY A 209 -29.90 4.21 3.32
CA GLY A 209 -30.26 2.80 3.13
C GLY A 209 -29.13 2.08 2.39
N LYS A 210 -28.44 1.14 3.06
CA LYS A 210 -27.14 0.53 2.65
C LYS A 210 -26.07 1.60 2.38
N GLY A 211 -24.94 1.56 3.08
CA GLY A 211 -23.83 2.49 2.78
C GLY A 211 -23.47 2.46 1.29
N GLU A 212 -23.21 3.63 0.70
CA GLU A 212 -22.85 3.75 -0.72
C GLU A 212 -21.60 2.93 -1.01
N GLY A 213 -21.60 2.23 -2.15
CA GLY A 213 -20.47 1.40 -2.56
C GLY A 213 -19.28 2.25 -3.01
N VAL A 214 -18.07 1.67 -2.94
CA VAL A 214 -16.84 2.35 -3.40
C VAL A 214 -16.97 2.79 -4.86
N LEU A 215 -17.61 1.96 -5.68
CA LEU A 215 -17.82 2.23 -7.10
C LEU A 215 -18.77 3.41 -7.37
N GLU A 216 -19.78 3.59 -6.52
CA GLU A 216 -20.74 4.69 -6.64
C GLU A 216 -20.03 6.02 -6.40
N LEU A 217 -19.24 6.10 -5.32
CA LEU A 217 -18.42 7.26 -4.99
C LEU A 217 -17.38 7.59 -6.08
N LEU A 218 -16.73 6.58 -6.67
CA LEU A 218 -15.82 6.75 -7.82
C LEU A 218 -16.57 7.30 -9.06
N GLY A 219 -17.79 6.82 -9.30
CA GLY A 219 -18.65 7.29 -10.38
C GLY A 219 -19.07 8.75 -10.19
N GLU A 220 -19.34 9.18 -8.96
CA GLU A 220 -19.67 10.56 -8.65
C GLU A 220 -18.48 11.52 -8.76
N ILE A 221 -17.28 11.09 -8.34
CA ILE A 221 -16.05 11.84 -8.56
C ILE A 221 -15.92 12.23 -10.03
N SER A 222 -16.18 11.26 -10.93
CA SER A 222 -16.03 11.46 -12.37
C SER A 222 -17.10 12.42 -12.95
N LYS A 223 -18.25 12.56 -12.29
CA LYS A 223 -19.33 13.48 -12.68
C LYS A 223 -19.17 14.88 -12.07
N ASN A 224 -18.35 15.01 -11.03
CA ASN A 224 -18.08 16.30 -10.39
C ASN A 224 -16.89 16.97 -11.08
N GLU A 225 -17.15 17.93 -11.96
CA GLU A 225 -16.10 18.62 -12.72
C GLU A 225 -15.03 19.28 -11.83
N LYS A 226 -15.43 19.79 -10.66
CA LYS A 226 -14.48 20.47 -9.76
C LYS A 226 -13.50 19.47 -9.17
N LEU A 227 -13.95 18.28 -8.75
CA LEU A 227 -13.09 17.19 -8.32
C LEU A 227 -12.24 16.67 -9.49
N ALA A 228 -12.89 16.30 -10.61
CA ALA A 228 -12.20 15.70 -11.75
C ALA A 228 -11.09 16.58 -12.34
N LYS A 229 -11.22 17.91 -12.27
CA LYS A 229 -10.22 18.88 -12.74
C LYS A 229 -9.36 19.48 -11.62
N ALA A 230 -9.49 18.97 -10.39
CA ALA A 230 -8.81 19.54 -9.23
C ALA A 230 -7.30 19.35 -9.31
N ALA A 231 -6.83 18.13 -9.62
CA ALA A 231 -5.41 17.87 -9.85
C ALA A 231 -4.98 18.37 -11.24
N ARG A 232 -3.75 18.89 -11.34
CA ARG A 232 -3.16 19.37 -12.59
C ARG A 232 -1.80 18.71 -12.81
N TRP A 233 -1.41 18.57 -14.08
CA TRP A 233 -0.13 17.96 -14.45
C TRP A 233 1.06 18.60 -13.71
N GLY A 234 1.10 19.94 -13.68
CA GLY A 234 2.17 20.73 -13.07
C GLY A 234 2.17 20.82 -11.54
N ASP A 235 1.22 20.20 -10.84
CA ASP A 235 1.31 20.13 -9.37
C ASP A 235 2.47 19.19 -8.98
N GLU A 236 3.37 19.67 -8.11
CA GLU A 236 4.45 18.87 -7.53
C GLU A 236 3.87 17.67 -6.76
N ASN A 237 2.96 17.94 -5.82
CA ASN A 237 2.14 16.93 -5.18
C ASN A 237 0.66 17.17 -5.52
N LYS A 238 0.08 16.32 -6.37
CA LYS A 238 -1.31 16.47 -6.84
C LYS A 238 -2.38 16.32 -5.75
N ILE A 239 -2.05 15.79 -4.56
CA ILE A 239 -2.95 15.85 -3.39
C ILE A 239 -2.80 17.19 -2.70
N ARG A 240 -1.60 17.48 -2.16
CA ARG A 240 -1.32 18.63 -1.29
C ARG A 240 -1.46 19.95 -2.03
N ASP A 241 -0.88 20.05 -3.21
CA ASP A 241 -0.85 21.27 -4.03
C ASP A 241 -2.01 21.32 -5.03
N GLY A 242 -2.70 20.18 -5.21
CA GLY A 242 -3.79 20.00 -6.15
C GLY A 242 -5.16 19.92 -5.49
N VAL A 243 -5.62 18.68 -5.26
CA VAL A 243 -6.99 18.39 -4.79
C VAL A 243 -7.34 19.16 -3.51
N LEU A 244 -6.46 19.15 -2.50
CA LEU A 244 -6.70 19.80 -1.21
C LEU A 244 -6.55 21.32 -1.24
N VAL A 245 -6.12 21.91 -2.36
CA VAL A 245 -6.14 23.38 -2.57
C VAL A 245 -7.42 23.79 -3.30
N ARG A 246 -7.80 23.04 -4.34
CA ARG A 246 -8.81 23.50 -5.31
C ARG A 246 -10.20 22.90 -5.11
N ALA A 247 -10.29 21.74 -4.46
CA ALA A 247 -11.55 21.03 -4.25
C ALA A 247 -11.61 20.35 -2.86
N LYS A 248 -10.97 20.95 -1.85
CA LYS A 248 -10.87 20.39 -0.50
C LYS A 248 -12.24 20.07 0.09
N GLU A 249 -13.15 21.05 0.06
CA GLU A 249 -14.47 20.92 0.65
C GLU A 249 -15.30 19.86 -0.07
N GLU A 250 -15.30 19.84 -1.41
CA GLU A 250 -15.99 18.81 -2.20
C GLU A 250 -15.43 17.41 -1.91
N MET A 251 -14.11 17.29 -1.77
CA MET A 251 -13.45 16.03 -1.46
C MET A 251 -13.78 15.55 -0.04
N ILE A 252 -13.80 16.45 0.95
CA ILE A 252 -14.20 16.14 2.33
C ILE A 252 -15.67 15.70 2.37
N SER A 253 -16.58 16.44 1.71
CA SER A 253 -18.00 16.10 1.67
C SER A 253 -18.27 14.75 1.02
N LEU A 254 -17.54 14.41 -0.05
CA LEU A 254 -17.64 13.09 -0.66
C LEU A 254 -17.06 11.99 0.25
N ALA A 255 -15.89 12.22 0.86
CA ALA A 255 -15.23 11.28 1.75
C ALA A 255 -16.00 11.03 3.06
N ALA A 256 -16.76 12.01 3.55
CA ALA A 256 -17.64 11.88 4.72
C ALA A 256 -18.78 10.89 4.51
N ARG A 257 -19.10 10.55 3.25
CA ARG A 257 -20.15 9.57 2.93
C ARG A 257 -19.70 8.13 3.04
N VAL A 258 -18.39 7.88 3.11
CA VAL A 258 -17.83 6.56 3.38
C VAL A 258 -18.27 6.11 4.77
N SER A 259 -19.09 5.06 4.81
CA SER A 259 -19.66 4.48 6.03
C SER A 259 -19.75 2.97 5.90
N ILE A 260 -19.20 2.26 6.88
CA ILE A 260 -19.15 0.80 6.94
C ILE A 260 -19.72 0.34 8.28
N ARG A 261 -20.61 -0.66 8.30
CA ARG A 261 -21.05 -1.26 9.57
C ARG A 261 -20.01 -2.27 10.07
N GLU A 262 -19.89 -2.42 11.38
CA GLU A 262 -18.88 -3.32 11.98
C GLU A 262 -19.02 -4.77 11.49
N GLU A 263 -20.25 -5.23 11.30
CA GLU A 263 -20.56 -6.57 10.78
C GLU A 263 -20.29 -6.74 9.27
N GLU A 264 -20.05 -5.64 8.54
CA GLU A 264 -19.78 -5.66 7.09
C GLU A 264 -18.29 -5.55 6.76
N VAL A 265 -17.40 -5.43 7.75
CA VAL A 265 -15.97 -5.16 7.56
C VAL A 265 -15.28 -6.15 6.63
N GLU A 266 -15.59 -7.45 6.73
CA GLU A 266 -14.99 -8.48 5.88
C GLU A 266 -15.38 -8.31 4.41
N GLU A 267 -16.68 -8.16 4.14
CA GLU A 267 -17.22 -7.95 2.80
C GLU A 267 -16.73 -6.64 2.20
N LYS A 268 -16.74 -5.55 2.98
CA LYS A 268 -16.25 -4.23 2.54
C LYS A 268 -14.74 -4.20 2.35
N THR A 269 -13.98 -5.05 3.04
CA THR A 269 -12.55 -5.24 2.75
C THR A 269 -12.36 -5.88 1.38
N ALA A 270 -13.14 -6.91 1.05
CA ALA A 270 -13.11 -7.52 -0.27
C ALA A 270 -13.57 -6.54 -1.37
N GLU A 271 -14.63 -5.75 -1.13
CA GLU A 271 -15.11 -4.72 -2.05
C GLU A 271 -14.03 -3.65 -2.32
N MET A 272 -13.42 -3.10 -1.26
CA MET A 272 -12.35 -2.10 -1.37
C MET A 272 -11.15 -2.66 -2.14
N PHE A 273 -10.72 -3.89 -1.84
CA PHE A 273 -9.58 -4.50 -2.51
C PHE A 273 -9.88 -4.76 -4.00
N ASN A 274 -11.08 -5.27 -4.31
CA ASN A 274 -11.53 -5.46 -5.69
C ASN A 274 -11.56 -4.13 -6.46
N ALA A 275 -12.09 -3.07 -5.84
CA ALA A 275 -12.13 -1.73 -6.42
C ALA A 275 -10.73 -1.17 -6.65
N ALA A 276 -9.78 -1.36 -5.71
CA ALA A 276 -8.39 -0.93 -5.89
C ALA A 276 -7.71 -1.64 -7.07
N VAL A 277 -7.89 -2.96 -7.21
CA VAL A 277 -7.38 -3.73 -8.36
C VAL A 277 -8.02 -3.26 -9.66
N TRP A 278 -9.34 -3.01 -9.65
CA TRP A 278 -10.06 -2.49 -10.81
C TRP A 278 -9.56 -1.11 -11.23
N VAL A 279 -9.41 -0.17 -10.30
CA VAL A 279 -8.92 1.19 -10.56
C VAL A 279 -7.50 1.13 -11.13
N ALA A 280 -6.59 0.37 -10.51
CA ALA A 280 -5.21 0.27 -10.98
C ALA A 280 -5.12 -0.39 -12.36
N SER A 281 -5.86 -1.47 -12.60
CA SER A 281 -5.83 -2.22 -13.87
C SER A 281 -6.56 -1.47 -14.99
N GLY A 282 -7.67 -0.82 -14.69
CA GLY A 282 -8.40 0.04 -15.62
C GLY A 282 -7.58 1.26 -16.03
N ALA A 283 -6.89 1.89 -15.08
CA ALA A 283 -5.94 2.97 -15.36
C ALA A 283 -4.75 2.48 -16.22
N ALA A 284 -4.31 1.24 -16.02
CA ALA A 284 -3.23 0.67 -16.83
C ALA A 284 -3.58 0.57 -18.33
N VAL A 285 -4.87 0.51 -18.66
CA VAL A 285 -5.41 0.47 -20.02
C VAL A 285 -6.19 1.74 -20.38
N SER A 286 -5.99 2.86 -19.68
CA SER A 286 -6.73 4.11 -19.89
C SER A 286 -6.06 5.11 -20.84
N MET A 287 -5.07 4.66 -21.63
CA MET A 287 -4.36 5.51 -22.59
C MET A 287 -5.30 6.25 -23.55
N PRO A 288 -4.94 7.45 -24.06
CA PRO A 288 -5.80 8.18 -24.99
C PRO A 288 -6.17 7.32 -26.21
N LEU A 289 -7.46 7.28 -26.60
CA LEU A 289 -7.97 6.40 -27.67
C LEU A 289 -7.22 6.53 -29.00
N HIS A 290 -6.73 7.74 -29.29
CA HIS A 290 -6.02 8.05 -30.52
C HIS A 290 -4.55 7.59 -30.49
N GLN A 291 -4.07 7.10 -29.35
CA GLN A 291 -2.70 6.62 -29.14
C GLN A 291 -2.77 5.14 -28.77
N ASN A 292 -2.37 4.27 -29.68
CA ASN A 292 -2.31 2.82 -29.44
C ASN A 292 -1.13 2.50 -28.51
N LYS A 293 -1.14 2.96 -27.25
CA LYS A 293 -0.02 2.85 -26.30
C LYS A 293 0.01 1.48 -25.62
N VAL A 294 1.20 1.02 -25.27
CA VAL A 294 1.36 -0.19 -24.45
C VAL A 294 0.74 0.04 -23.06
N PRO A 295 -0.05 -0.90 -22.52
CA PRO A 295 -0.57 -0.79 -21.16
C PRO A 295 0.54 -0.65 -20.11
N LYS A 296 0.36 0.26 -19.15
CA LYS A 296 1.32 0.55 -18.09
C LYS A 296 0.60 0.93 -16.81
N TYR A 297 0.91 0.25 -15.70
CA TYR A 297 0.32 0.59 -14.41
C TYR A 297 0.75 1.98 -13.92
N ASP A 298 -0.18 2.68 -13.26
CA ASP A 298 0.10 3.94 -12.60
C ASP A 298 0.86 3.71 -11.30
N PHE A 299 2.05 4.32 -11.20
CA PHE A 299 2.94 4.20 -10.04
C PHE A 299 2.22 4.46 -8.72
N PHE A 300 1.28 5.39 -8.64
CA PHE A 300 0.63 5.74 -7.38
C PHE A 300 -0.61 4.88 -7.12
N LEU A 301 -1.44 4.60 -8.13
CA LEU A 301 -2.65 3.78 -7.93
C LEU A 301 -2.30 2.35 -7.53
N MET A 302 -1.18 1.78 -8.02
CA MET A 302 -0.75 0.46 -7.57
C MET A 302 -0.40 0.40 -6.07
N HIS A 303 0.00 1.51 -5.44
CA HIS A 303 0.30 1.51 -3.99
C HIS A 303 -0.95 1.18 -3.18
N HIS A 304 -2.13 1.57 -3.65
CA HIS A 304 -3.41 1.26 -3.00
C HIS A 304 -3.78 -0.21 -3.11
N VAL A 305 -3.30 -0.91 -4.14
CA VAL A 305 -3.37 -2.37 -4.26
C VAL A 305 -2.34 -3.02 -3.33
N ASN A 306 -1.09 -2.55 -3.37
CA ASN A 306 0.01 -3.08 -2.55
C ASN A 306 -0.23 -2.94 -1.04
N ALA A 307 -0.98 -1.93 -0.61
CA ALA A 307 -1.32 -1.69 0.79
C ALA A 307 -2.60 -2.42 1.26
N ALA A 308 -3.44 -2.89 0.35
CA ALA A 308 -4.71 -3.52 0.69
C ALA A 308 -4.62 -4.83 1.50
N PRO A 309 -3.55 -5.66 1.39
CA PRO A 309 -3.39 -6.84 2.26
C PRO A 309 -3.32 -6.52 3.77
N PHE A 310 -3.01 -5.29 4.15
CA PHE A 310 -3.07 -4.84 5.55
C PHE A 310 -4.44 -5.09 6.16
N PHE A 311 -5.51 -4.71 5.43
CA PHE A 311 -6.89 -4.81 5.90
C PHE A 311 -7.34 -6.27 6.03
N VAL A 312 -6.87 -7.15 5.15
CA VAL A 312 -7.08 -8.60 5.27
C VAL A 312 -6.39 -9.15 6.51
N THR A 313 -5.16 -8.69 6.77
CA THR A 313 -4.36 -9.12 7.93
C THR A 313 -4.99 -8.68 9.23
N VAL A 314 -5.34 -7.39 9.40
CA VAL A 314 -5.95 -6.90 10.64
C VAL A 314 -7.32 -7.51 10.89
N ASN A 315 -8.09 -7.84 9.85
CA ASN A 315 -9.39 -8.51 10.04
C ASN A 315 -9.26 -9.87 10.73
N ARG A 316 -8.17 -10.60 10.47
CA ARG A 316 -7.86 -11.90 11.10
C ARG A 316 -7.30 -11.80 12.53
N MET A 317 -7.08 -10.59 13.04
CA MET A 317 -6.54 -10.38 14.38
C MET A 317 -7.65 -10.19 15.40
N ASP A 318 -7.81 -11.16 16.30
CA ASP A 318 -8.88 -11.16 17.31
C ASP A 318 -8.71 -10.08 18.39
N TRP A 319 -7.48 -9.60 18.59
CA TRP A 319 -7.17 -8.57 19.58
C TRP A 319 -7.50 -7.14 19.10
N ILE A 320 -7.77 -6.95 17.80
CA ILE A 320 -8.14 -5.64 17.24
C ILE A 320 -9.68 -5.50 17.31
N PRO A 321 -10.22 -4.46 17.97
CA PRO A 321 -11.66 -4.25 18.05
C PRO A 321 -12.31 -4.05 16.67
N ALA A 322 -13.56 -4.51 16.52
CA ALA A 322 -14.33 -4.36 15.27
C ALA A 322 -14.46 -2.88 14.85
N ARG A 323 -14.72 -1.98 15.80
CA ARG A 323 -14.73 -0.53 15.59
C ARG A 323 -13.43 0.00 14.97
N THR A 324 -12.28 -0.49 15.43
CA THR A 324 -10.96 -0.11 14.89
C THR A 324 -10.77 -0.64 13.46
N LYS A 325 -11.14 -1.90 13.20
CA LYS A 325 -11.08 -2.49 11.84
C LYS A 325 -11.93 -1.70 10.85
N LYS A 326 -13.17 -1.37 11.24
CA LYS A 326 -14.08 -0.48 10.50
C LYS A 326 -13.41 0.86 10.21
N ARG A 327 -12.93 1.56 11.24
CA ARG A 327 -12.32 2.89 11.11
C ARG A 327 -11.14 2.91 10.15
N LEU A 328 -10.23 1.95 10.28
CA LEU A 328 -9.08 1.79 9.37
C LEU A 328 -9.54 1.61 7.92
N LEU A 329 -10.55 0.75 7.70
CA LEU A 329 -11.07 0.48 6.36
C LEU A 329 -11.77 1.70 5.74
N GLU A 330 -12.53 2.46 6.52
CA GLU A 330 -13.12 3.72 6.04
C GLU A 330 -12.02 4.73 5.63
N TRP A 331 -10.97 4.88 6.43
CA TRP A 331 -9.84 5.75 6.09
C TRP A 331 -9.13 5.30 4.82
N LYS A 332 -8.98 3.99 4.62
CA LYS A 332 -8.46 3.43 3.37
C LYS A 332 -9.31 3.81 2.18
N VAL A 333 -10.62 3.63 2.25
CA VAL A 333 -11.54 4.00 1.15
C VAL A 333 -11.46 5.51 0.87
N ARG A 334 -11.43 6.36 1.91
CA ARG A 334 -11.25 7.82 1.76
C ARG A 334 -9.94 8.15 1.03
N MET A 335 -8.86 7.45 1.35
CA MET A 335 -7.56 7.63 0.69
C MET A 335 -7.55 7.13 -0.76
N ASP A 336 -8.21 6.02 -1.07
CA ASP A 336 -8.33 5.51 -2.43
C ASP A 336 -9.07 6.51 -3.33
N LEU A 337 -10.17 7.06 -2.82
CA LEU A 337 -10.97 8.09 -3.51
C LEU A 337 -10.14 9.36 -3.76
N LEU A 338 -9.44 9.86 -2.73
CA LEU A 338 -8.56 11.03 -2.85
C LEU A 338 -7.45 10.80 -3.89
N GLN A 339 -6.82 9.63 -3.87
CA GLN A 339 -5.74 9.31 -4.81
C GLN A 339 -6.27 9.20 -6.25
N PHE A 340 -7.45 8.63 -6.45
CA PHE A 340 -8.09 8.56 -7.76
C PHE A 340 -8.27 9.95 -8.37
N VAL A 341 -8.79 10.91 -7.59
CA VAL A 341 -8.88 12.33 -7.99
C VAL A 341 -7.49 12.90 -8.28
N ALA A 342 -6.53 12.65 -7.39
CA ALA A 342 -5.18 13.17 -7.52
C ALA A 342 -4.43 12.62 -8.74
N ARG A 343 -4.89 11.53 -9.36
CA ARG A 343 -4.32 10.96 -10.59
C ARG A 343 -5.07 11.37 -11.85
N GLY A 344 -5.98 12.34 -11.75
CA GLY A 344 -6.70 12.91 -12.88
C GLY A 344 -7.91 12.10 -13.31
N CYS A 345 -8.46 11.25 -12.43
CA CYS A 345 -9.65 10.43 -12.70
C CYS A 345 -9.55 9.65 -14.03
N PRO A 346 -8.56 8.74 -14.18
CA PRO A 346 -8.41 7.97 -15.42
C PRO A 346 -9.72 7.26 -15.80
N GLU A 347 -10.01 7.21 -17.11
CA GLU A 347 -11.26 6.63 -17.59
C GLU A 347 -11.22 5.09 -17.53
N LEU A 348 -11.95 4.52 -16.57
CA LEU A 348 -11.91 3.09 -16.24
C LEU A 348 -12.86 2.25 -17.11
N ARG A 349 -12.56 2.12 -18.40
CA ARG A 349 -13.39 1.34 -19.35
C ARG A 349 -13.18 -0.17 -19.18
N MET A 350 -14.22 -0.88 -18.75
CA MET A 350 -14.16 -2.34 -18.59
C MET A 350 -13.88 -3.06 -19.91
N GLU A 351 -14.42 -2.55 -21.01
CA GLU A 351 -14.28 -3.15 -22.35
C GLU A 351 -12.82 -3.22 -22.79
N ARG A 352 -11.99 -2.26 -22.36
CA ARG A 352 -10.54 -2.29 -22.64
C ARG A 352 -9.81 -3.33 -21.82
N LEU A 353 -10.16 -3.43 -20.54
CA LEU A 353 -9.55 -4.42 -19.65
C LEU A 353 -9.96 -5.84 -20.05
N GLU A 354 -11.23 -6.04 -20.42
CA GLU A 354 -11.75 -7.30 -20.97
C GLU A 354 -11.17 -7.59 -22.36
N GLY A 355 -10.94 -6.56 -23.19
CA GLY A 355 -10.33 -6.68 -24.51
C GLY A 355 -8.82 -6.93 -24.51
N TYR A 356 -8.14 -6.74 -23.38
CA TYR A 356 -6.70 -6.97 -23.25
C TYR A 356 -6.34 -8.42 -23.57
N ARG A 357 -5.26 -8.60 -24.34
CA ARG A 357 -4.71 -9.89 -24.73
C ARG A 357 -3.30 -10.04 -24.15
N PRO A 358 -3.05 -11.04 -23.29
CA PRO A 358 -1.71 -11.37 -22.82
C PRO A 358 -0.74 -11.61 -23.97
N LYS A 359 0.53 -11.19 -23.82
CA LYS A 359 1.57 -11.44 -24.84
C LYS A 359 2.01 -12.89 -24.90
N LYS A 360 1.93 -13.60 -23.77
CA LYS A 360 2.36 -15.00 -23.62
C LYS A 360 1.30 -15.78 -22.84
N PRO A 361 0.08 -15.94 -23.38
CA PRO A 361 -1.03 -16.59 -22.68
C PRO A 361 -0.73 -18.05 -22.32
N GLU A 362 0.17 -18.71 -23.07
CA GLU A 362 0.62 -20.07 -22.80
C GLU A 362 1.66 -20.16 -21.67
N GLN A 363 2.33 -19.06 -21.33
CA GLN A 363 3.32 -19.00 -20.24
C GLN A 363 2.62 -18.65 -18.93
N GLY A 364 2.00 -19.65 -18.31
CA GLY A 364 1.24 -19.46 -17.08
C GLY A 364 0.19 -20.53 -16.82
N GLY A 365 0.57 -21.81 -16.73
CA GLY A 365 -0.38 -22.91 -16.52
C GLY A 365 -1.21 -22.75 -15.23
N LYS A 366 -0.67 -22.03 -14.23
CA LYS A 366 -1.38 -21.54 -13.04
C LYS A 366 -0.99 -20.09 -12.76
N ILE A 367 -1.79 -19.40 -11.94
CA ILE A 367 -1.56 -18.00 -11.57
C ILE A 367 -0.21 -17.80 -10.88
N GLU A 368 0.25 -18.79 -10.13
CA GLU A 368 1.57 -18.82 -9.48
C GLU A 368 2.69 -18.72 -10.52
N ASP A 369 2.58 -19.43 -11.65
CA ASP A 369 3.59 -19.43 -12.71
C ASP A 369 3.66 -18.07 -13.42
N ILE A 370 2.52 -17.39 -13.57
CA ILE A 370 2.46 -16.02 -14.13
C ILE A 370 3.22 -15.07 -13.21
N ILE A 371 2.93 -15.09 -11.90
CA ILE A 371 3.58 -14.20 -10.93
C ILE A 371 5.06 -14.53 -10.74
N ALA A 372 5.46 -15.80 -10.85
CA ALA A 372 6.86 -16.20 -10.74
C ALA A 372 7.77 -15.54 -11.80
N ARG A 373 7.21 -15.09 -12.94
CA ARG A 373 7.96 -14.28 -13.94
C ARG A 373 8.50 -12.97 -13.35
N LEU A 374 7.90 -12.45 -12.28
CA LEU A 374 8.34 -11.24 -11.58
C LEU A 374 9.50 -11.51 -10.60
N HIS A 375 9.84 -12.76 -10.30
CA HIS A 375 10.93 -13.08 -9.36
C HIS A 375 12.31 -12.65 -9.87
N THR A 376 12.47 -12.54 -11.19
CA THR A 376 13.71 -12.13 -11.85
C THR A 376 13.61 -10.72 -12.44
N PHE A 377 12.49 -10.03 -12.23
CA PHE A 377 12.32 -8.67 -12.72
C PHE A 377 13.09 -7.71 -11.80
N ASP A 378 13.98 -6.92 -12.39
CA ASP A 378 14.87 -6.02 -11.65
C ASP A 378 14.15 -4.69 -11.37
N ASP A 379 13.39 -4.65 -10.27
CA ASP A 379 12.83 -3.44 -9.68
C ASP A 379 13.05 -3.34 -8.16
N ASP A 380 12.52 -2.30 -7.56
CA ASP A 380 12.43 -2.09 -6.11
C ASP A 380 11.21 -2.83 -5.49
N GLY A 381 10.71 -3.86 -6.16
CA GLY A 381 9.68 -4.78 -5.71
C GLY A 381 8.24 -4.35 -5.97
N HIS A 382 8.00 -3.24 -6.66
CA HIS A 382 6.64 -2.76 -6.97
C HIS A 382 5.83 -3.80 -7.74
N ALA A 383 6.44 -4.45 -8.74
CA ALA A 383 5.77 -5.43 -9.59
C ALA A 383 5.35 -6.67 -8.80
N ILE A 384 6.27 -7.29 -8.06
CA ILE A 384 5.98 -8.51 -7.30
C ILE A 384 4.96 -8.25 -6.17
N LYS A 385 5.03 -7.07 -5.52
CA LYS A 385 4.01 -6.63 -4.55
C LYS A 385 2.62 -6.57 -5.20
N LEU A 386 2.54 -6.00 -6.41
CA LEU A 386 1.27 -5.84 -7.14
C LEU A 386 0.68 -7.19 -7.57
N GLY A 387 1.53 -8.08 -8.10
CA GLY A 387 1.15 -9.45 -8.44
C GLY A 387 0.62 -10.21 -7.22
N ARG A 388 1.39 -10.21 -6.13
CA ARG A 388 1.01 -10.85 -4.86
C ARG A 388 -0.31 -10.33 -4.31
N ALA A 389 -0.47 -9.01 -4.22
CA ALA A 389 -1.67 -8.38 -3.71
C ALA A 389 -2.90 -8.72 -4.57
N THR A 390 -2.75 -8.74 -5.89
CA THR A 390 -3.83 -9.14 -6.82
C THR A 390 -4.30 -10.56 -6.58
N VAL A 391 -3.38 -11.52 -6.35
CA VAL A 391 -3.77 -12.91 -6.08
C VAL A 391 -4.44 -13.06 -4.71
N ILE A 392 -3.99 -12.32 -3.69
CA ILE A 392 -4.67 -12.28 -2.39
C ILE A 392 -6.09 -11.74 -2.56
N CYS A 393 -6.27 -10.66 -3.33
CA CYS A 393 -7.58 -10.09 -3.64
C CYS A 393 -8.49 -11.12 -4.31
N ARG A 394 -8.00 -11.81 -5.35
CA ARG A 394 -8.73 -12.90 -6.01
C ARG A 394 -9.23 -13.93 -5.00
N ASN A 395 -8.36 -14.37 -4.09
CA ASN A 395 -8.68 -15.44 -3.15
C ASN A 395 -9.78 -15.03 -2.16
N ILE A 396 -9.76 -13.81 -1.64
CA ILE A 396 -10.80 -13.32 -0.71
C ILE A 396 -12.11 -12.95 -1.44
N CYS A 397 -12.04 -12.60 -2.73
CA CYS A 397 -13.22 -12.19 -3.51
C CYS A 397 -14.08 -13.37 -4.00
N ARG A 398 -13.59 -14.62 -3.97
CA ARG A 398 -14.30 -15.79 -4.55
C ARG A 398 -15.76 -15.91 -4.11
N GLY A 399 -16.06 -15.62 -2.84
CA GLY A 399 -17.42 -15.68 -2.28
C GLY A 399 -18.32 -14.48 -2.61
N TYR A 400 -17.76 -13.43 -3.21
CA TYR A 400 -18.44 -12.15 -3.41
C TYR A 400 -18.55 -11.73 -4.88
N GLU A 401 -17.93 -12.45 -5.84
CA GLU A 401 -17.86 -12.03 -7.25
C GLU A 401 -19.21 -11.80 -7.95
N GLN A 402 -20.29 -12.40 -7.42
CA GLN A 402 -21.65 -12.23 -7.95
C GLN A 402 -22.43 -11.08 -7.28
N LYS A 403 -21.87 -10.46 -6.24
CA LYS A 403 -22.47 -9.31 -5.57
C LYS A 403 -22.19 -8.02 -6.34
N GLU A 404 -23.09 -7.05 -6.18
CA GLU A 404 -22.84 -5.68 -6.60
C GLU A 404 -21.60 -5.12 -5.90
N GLY A 405 -20.83 -4.26 -6.58
CA GLY A 405 -19.58 -3.71 -6.04
C GLY A 405 -18.30 -4.43 -6.48
N PHE A 406 -18.40 -5.65 -7.03
CA PHE A 406 -17.24 -6.43 -7.49
C PHE A 406 -17.10 -6.39 -9.01
N LYS A 407 -16.09 -5.65 -9.51
CA LYS A 407 -15.84 -5.47 -10.95
C LYS A 407 -14.93 -6.56 -11.52
N ILE A 408 -13.93 -7.00 -10.76
CA ILE A 408 -13.02 -8.06 -11.19
C ILE A 408 -13.55 -9.42 -10.72
N LYS A 409 -13.69 -10.36 -11.65
CA LYS A 409 -14.28 -11.69 -11.43
C LYS A 409 -13.80 -12.72 -12.44
N GLY A 410 -13.90 -14.00 -12.11
CA GLY A 410 -13.63 -15.12 -13.01
C GLY A 410 -12.26 -15.03 -13.70
N ASP A 411 -12.25 -15.23 -15.02
CA ASP A 411 -11.02 -15.29 -15.83
C ASP A 411 -10.29 -13.94 -15.93
N LEU A 412 -10.93 -12.83 -15.51
CA LEU A 412 -10.31 -11.52 -15.52
C LEU A 412 -9.12 -11.43 -14.55
N TRP A 413 -9.10 -12.22 -13.48
CA TRP A 413 -7.98 -12.27 -12.54
C TRP A 413 -6.68 -12.73 -13.19
N GLU A 414 -6.75 -13.79 -14.00
CA GLU A 414 -5.59 -14.33 -14.71
C GLU A 414 -5.09 -13.32 -15.75
N LYS A 415 -6.02 -12.72 -16.50
CA LYS A 415 -5.74 -11.66 -17.46
C LYS A 415 -5.04 -10.45 -16.82
N ILE A 416 -5.46 -10.04 -15.62
CA ILE A 416 -4.81 -8.97 -14.86
C ILE A 416 -3.41 -9.37 -14.40
N CYS A 417 -3.21 -10.61 -13.98
CA CYS A 417 -1.86 -11.09 -13.63
C CYS A 417 -0.91 -11.02 -14.83
N HIS A 418 -1.38 -11.41 -16.02
CA HIS A 418 -0.63 -11.21 -17.25
C HIS A 418 -0.40 -9.72 -17.56
N LEU A 419 -1.40 -8.86 -17.39
CA LEU A 419 -1.28 -7.42 -17.59
C LEU A 419 -0.19 -6.80 -16.70
N ILE A 420 -0.09 -7.22 -15.44
CA ILE A 420 0.96 -6.78 -14.51
C ILE A 420 2.34 -7.12 -15.06
N VAL A 421 2.54 -8.37 -15.48
CA VAL A 421 3.84 -8.83 -16.00
C VAL A 421 4.17 -8.14 -17.33
N ASP A 422 3.23 -8.12 -18.26
CA ASP A 422 3.43 -7.58 -19.60
C ASP A 422 3.62 -6.05 -19.56
N SER A 423 3.05 -5.35 -18.57
CA SER A 423 3.28 -3.93 -18.29
C SER A 423 4.74 -3.65 -17.97
N VAL A 424 5.38 -4.46 -17.12
CA VAL A 424 6.76 -4.23 -16.69
C VAL A 424 7.80 -4.77 -17.67
N GLU A 425 7.49 -5.87 -18.36
CA GLU A 425 8.33 -6.42 -19.45
C GLU A 425 8.26 -5.58 -20.74
N ALA A 426 7.25 -4.72 -20.88
CA ALA A 426 7.13 -3.84 -22.04
C ALA A 426 8.25 -2.78 -22.08
N PRO A 427 8.72 -2.40 -23.29
CA PRO A 427 9.77 -1.40 -23.46
C PRO A 427 9.37 -0.03 -22.89
N GLY A 428 10.38 0.81 -22.64
CA GLY A 428 10.22 2.13 -22.06
C GLY A 428 10.07 2.10 -20.54
N GLU A 429 9.52 3.18 -19.97
CA GLU A 429 9.28 3.31 -18.54
C GLU A 429 8.43 2.17 -17.99
N HIS A 430 8.76 1.65 -16.80
CA HIS A 430 7.99 0.57 -16.18
C HIS A 430 6.59 1.00 -15.75
N TRP A 431 6.43 2.28 -15.41
CA TRP A 431 5.21 2.85 -14.84
C TRP A 431 4.84 4.17 -15.50
N VAL A 432 3.55 4.44 -15.65
CA VAL A 432 3.07 5.81 -15.87
C VAL A 432 2.89 6.52 -14.54
N ARG A 433 2.97 7.85 -14.55
CA ARG A 433 2.79 8.68 -13.36
C ARG A 433 1.63 9.64 -13.57
N SER A 434 0.49 9.31 -12.98
CA SER A 434 -0.80 10.00 -13.13
C SER A 434 -1.50 9.73 -14.47
N ALA A 435 -1.92 8.47 -14.64
CA ALA A 435 -2.55 7.91 -15.84
C ALA A 435 -3.79 8.66 -16.38
N GLY A 436 -4.45 9.50 -15.56
CA GLY A 436 -5.57 10.33 -16.00
C GLY A 436 -5.14 11.57 -16.81
N PHE A 437 -3.85 11.91 -16.84
CA PHE A 437 -3.32 12.99 -17.67
C PHE A 437 -2.70 12.44 -18.95
N GLU A 438 -2.97 13.07 -20.09
CA GLU A 438 -2.40 12.64 -21.39
C GLU A 438 -0.87 12.72 -21.38
N GLU A 439 -0.30 13.69 -20.66
CA GLU A 439 1.13 13.89 -20.51
C GLU A 439 1.85 12.66 -19.91
N ALA A 440 1.16 11.87 -19.09
CA ALA A 440 1.72 10.65 -18.50
C ALA A 440 2.04 9.56 -19.55
N TRP A 441 1.40 9.63 -20.73
CA TRP A 441 1.51 8.63 -21.79
C TRP A 441 2.45 9.03 -22.92
N LYS A 442 3.00 10.24 -22.88
CA LYS A 442 3.82 10.82 -23.96
C LYS A 442 4.98 9.91 -24.38
N ASP A 443 5.73 9.44 -23.40
CA ASP A 443 6.96 8.65 -23.61
C ASP A 443 6.73 7.13 -23.60
N ILE A 444 5.48 6.69 -23.43
CA ILE A 444 5.12 5.28 -23.52
C ILE A 444 5.12 4.84 -24.99
N PRO A 445 5.74 3.72 -25.36
CA PRO A 445 5.71 3.22 -26.72
C PRO A 445 4.29 2.88 -27.20
N ASN A 446 4.07 2.91 -28.50
CA ASN A 446 2.87 2.32 -29.10
C ASN A 446 2.97 0.78 -29.08
N VAL A 447 1.83 0.10 -29.05
CA VAL A 447 1.73 -1.32 -29.36
C VAL A 447 2.13 -1.50 -30.82
N ASP A 448 3.17 -2.29 -31.06
CA ASP A 448 3.65 -2.59 -32.38
C ASP A 448 2.77 -3.72 -32.95
N ASP A 449 1.89 -3.39 -33.90
CA ASP A 449 0.97 -4.37 -34.54
C ASP A 449 1.72 -5.53 -35.20
N SER A 450 3.04 -5.40 -35.42
CA SER A 450 3.90 -6.43 -36.03
C SER A 450 4.39 -7.53 -35.08
N LYS A 451 4.06 -7.46 -33.78
CA LYS A 451 4.45 -8.45 -32.75
C LYS A 451 3.29 -8.98 -31.90
N LEU A 452 2.05 -8.86 -32.40
CA LEU A 452 0.85 -9.50 -31.85
C LEU A 452 0.58 -10.85 -32.49
#